data_AF-A0A7Z9Y090-F1
#
_entry.id   AF-A0A7Z9Y090-F1
#
_cell.length_a   1.000
_cell.length_b   1.000
_cell.length_c   1.000
_cell.angle_alpha   90.00
_cell.angle_beta   90.00
_cell.angle_gamma   90.00
#
_symmetry.space_group_name_H-M   'P 1'
#
loop_
_entity.id
_entity.type
_entity.pdbx_description
1 polymer ?
#
loop_
_entity_poly.entity_id
_entity_poly.type
_entity_poly.pdbx_seq_one_letter_code
_entity_poly.pdbx_strand_id
1 'polypeptide(L)'
;MKDSVPLSGYYYPNKMGRILLMSLEEVMGRNGLNALLNLVDLRQLINELPPDNLEKEFDFAHISNINRGLEEIYGPRGARGLALRGGRAIFSRGLRQ
;
A
#
# COMPACT_ATOMS: atom_id res chain seq x y z
N MET A 1 -10.76 -11.45 1.19
CA MET A 1 -10.13 -12.13 0.03
C MET A 1 -9.87 -13.59 0.42
N LYS A 2 -10.15 -14.58 -0.44
CA LYS A 2 -10.17 -16.00 -0.04
C LYS A 2 -8.79 -16.53 0.43
N ASP A 3 -7.68 -15.87 0.08
CA ASP A 3 -6.33 -16.19 0.56
C ASP A 3 -5.47 -14.94 0.85
N SER A 4 -5.88 -14.12 1.83
CA SER A 4 -5.00 -13.07 2.35
C SER A 4 -3.79 -13.67 3.06
N VAL A 5 -2.60 -13.08 2.84
CA VAL A 5 -1.40 -13.42 3.61
C VAL A 5 -1.65 -13.01 5.07
N PRO A 6 -1.50 -13.93 6.06
CA PRO A 6 -1.66 -13.60 7.47
C PRO A 6 -0.54 -12.68 7.96
N LEU A 7 -0.73 -12.03 9.11
CA LEU A 7 0.29 -11.19 9.73
C LEU A 7 1.61 -11.96 9.89
N SER A 8 2.70 -11.29 9.51
CA SER A 8 4.02 -11.91 9.43
C SER A 8 4.79 -11.84 10.74
N GLY A 9 4.46 -10.89 11.62
CA GLY A 9 5.26 -10.59 12.83
C GLY A 9 6.57 -9.84 12.53
N TYR A 10 6.78 -9.43 11.27
CA TYR A 10 7.88 -8.58 10.83
C TYR A 10 7.34 -7.27 10.27
N TYR A 11 8.06 -6.18 10.56
CA TYR A 11 7.50 -4.83 10.41
C TYR A 11 8.44 -3.88 9.69
N TYR A 12 7.86 -3.07 8.80
CA TYR A 12 8.48 -1.88 8.23
C TYR A 12 8.27 -0.68 9.16
N PRO A 13 9.14 0.33 9.09
CA PRO A 13 8.87 1.63 9.69
C PRO A 13 7.54 2.22 9.21
N ASN A 14 6.77 2.84 10.11
CA ASN A 14 5.49 3.47 9.77
C ASN A 14 5.62 4.49 8.64
N LYS A 15 6.67 5.31 8.65
CA LYS A 15 6.98 6.28 7.58
C LYS A 15 7.04 5.61 6.19
N MET A 16 7.54 4.38 6.08
CA MET A 16 7.54 3.66 4.79
C MET A 16 6.13 3.26 4.35
N GLY A 17 5.32 2.72 5.27
CA GLY A 17 3.92 2.41 5.01
C GLY A 17 3.12 3.65 4.60
N ARG A 18 3.37 4.79 5.27
CA ARG A 18 2.79 6.09 4.93
C ARG A 18 3.15 6.55 3.52
N ILE A 19 4.43 6.50 3.15
CA ILE A 19 4.93 6.86 1.81
C ILE A 19 4.27 5.97 0.76
N LEU A 20 4.20 4.65 0.99
CA LEU A 20 3.54 3.70 0.10
C LEU A 20 2.10 4.12 -0.20
N LEU A 21 1.29 4.36 0.84
CA LEU A 21 -0.12 4.71 0.68
C LEU A 21 -0.32 6.03 -0.05
N MET A 22 0.46 7.06 0.31
CA MET A 22 0.39 8.37 -0.37
C MET A 22 0.79 8.27 -1.85
N SER A 23 1.82 7.48 -2.16
CA SER A 23 2.27 7.29 -3.54
C SER A 23 1.30 6.44 -4.36
N LEU A 24 0.60 5.48 -3.76
CA LEU A 24 -0.48 4.75 -4.43
C LEU A 24 -1.67 5.67 -4.70
N GLU A 25 -2.08 6.47 -3.73
CA GLU A 25 -3.15 7.48 -3.88
C GLU A 25 -2.88 8.44 -5.03
N GLU A 26 -1.64 8.93 -5.15
CA GLU A 26 -1.21 9.82 -6.22
C GLU A 26 -1.36 9.17 -7.61
N VAL A 27 -1.09 7.87 -7.71
CA VAL A 27 -1.05 7.14 -8.98
C VAL A 27 -2.42 6.62 -9.43
N MET A 28 -3.29 6.25 -8.48
CA MET A 28 -4.59 5.63 -8.77
C MET A 28 -5.81 6.45 -8.33
N GLY A 29 -5.58 7.57 -7.64
CA GLY A 29 -6.60 8.44 -7.07
C GLY A 29 -7.19 7.89 -5.75
N ARG A 30 -7.83 8.80 -4.98
CA ARG A 30 -8.49 8.50 -3.70
C ARG A 30 -9.44 7.31 -3.77
N ASN A 31 -10.32 7.29 -4.78
CA ASN A 31 -11.32 6.23 -4.91
C ASN A 31 -10.67 4.87 -5.21
N GLY A 32 -9.60 4.85 -6.01
CA GLY A 32 -8.84 3.64 -6.31
C GLY A 32 -8.16 3.09 -5.06
N LEU A 33 -7.50 3.95 -4.27
CA LEU A 33 -6.89 3.54 -3.01
C LEU A 33 -7.94 3.02 -2.03
N ASN A 34 -9.07 3.72 -1.88
CA ASN A 34 -10.14 3.28 -0.99
C ASN A 34 -10.71 1.92 -1.40
N ALA A 35 -10.95 1.69 -2.70
CA ALA A 35 -11.41 0.39 -3.19
C ALA A 35 -10.40 -0.71 -2.87
N LEU A 36 -9.10 -0.43 -3.08
CA LEU A 36 -8.00 -1.35 -2.75
C LEU A 36 -7.96 -1.71 -1.27
N LEU A 37 -7.93 -0.71 -0.38
CA LEU A 37 -7.87 -0.92 1.06
C LEU A 37 -9.12 -1.63 1.60
N ASN A 38 -10.29 -1.39 1.02
CA ASN A 38 -11.51 -2.13 1.33
C ASN A 38 -11.44 -3.61 0.94
N LEU A 39 -10.84 -3.92 -0.21
CA LEU A 39 -10.69 -5.28 -0.73
C LEU A 39 -9.75 -6.12 0.13
N VAL A 40 -8.66 -5.52 0.61
CA VAL A 40 -7.60 -6.22 1.37
C VAL A 40 -7.75 -6.12 2.89
N ASP A 41 -8.91 -5.66 3.36
CA ASP A 41 -9.27 -5.52 4.78
C ASP A 41 -8.34 -4.60 5.60
N LEU A 42 -7.92 -3.49 4.98
CA LEU A 42 -7.10 -2.44 5.58
C LEU A 42 -7.85 -1.09 5.65
N ARG A 43 -9.15 -1.14 5.92
CA ARG A 43 -10.06 0.01 5.88
C ARG A 43 -9.67 1.12 6.85
N GLN A 44 -9.05 0.79 7.98
CA GLN A 44 -8.50 1.75 8.93
C GLN A 44 -7.53 2.74 8.27
N LEU A 45 -6.75 2.28 7.28
CA LEU A 45 -5.76 3.08 6.58
C LEU A 45 -6.37 4.10 5.60
N ILE A 46 -7.69 4.03 5.36
CA ILE A 46 -8.42 5.03 4.55
C ILE A 46 -8.51 6.36 5.30
N ASN A 47 -8.82 6.29 6.60
CA ASN A 47 -9.06 7.47 7.43
C ASN A 47 -7.79 7.90 8.18
N GLU A 48 -6.94 6.94 8.55
CA GLU A 48 -5.75 7.19 9.34
C GLU A 48 -4.54 6.52 8.70
N LEU A 49 -3.66 7.34 8.13
CA LEU A 49 -2.37 6.86 7.65
C LEU A 49 -1.47 6.46 8.83
N PRO A 50 -0.49 5.55 8.62
CA PRO A 50 0.50 5.25 9.65
C PRO A 50 1.18 6.53 10.17
N PRO A 51 1.54 6.58 11.47
CA PRO A 51 2.25 7.71 12.06
C PRO A 51 3.51 8.09 11.27
N ASP A 52 3.84 9.38 11.24
CA ASP A 52 5.08 9.84 10.59
C ASP A 52 6.29 9.68 11.54
N ASN A 53 6.63 8.43 11.85
CA ASN A 53 7.77 8.05 12.68
C ASN A 53 8.49 6.81 12.10
N LEU A 54 9.61 6.43 12.71
CA LEU A 54 10.41 5.27 12.27
C LEU A 54 10.11 3.99 13.06
N GLU A 55 9.08 4.00 13.90
CA GLU A 55 8.67 2.82 14.67
C GLU A 55 8.23 1.70 13.72
N LYS A 56 8.65 0.47 14.04
CA LYS A 56 8.46 -0.70 13.18
C LYS A 56 7.13 -1.38 13.51
N GLU A 57 6.04 -0.80 13.01
CA GLU A 57 4.68 -1.28 13.31
C GLU A 57 3.85 -1.62 12.06
N PHE A 58 4.39 -1.39 10.85
CA PHE A 58 3.69 -1.69 9.61
C PHE A 58 4.01 -3.11 9.09
N ASP A 59 3.10 -4.07 9.27
CA ASP A 59 3.36 -5.49 8.99
C ASP A 59 3.63 -5.76 7.49
N PHE A 60 4.62 -6.61 7.20
CA PHE A 60 4.98 -6.97 5.82
C PHE A 60 3.81 -7.58 5.04
N ALA A 61 2.93 -8.33 5.70
CA ALA A 61 1.75 -8.92 5.08
C ALA A 61 0.83 -7.88 4.45
N HIS A 62 0.77 -6.66 4.99
CA HIS A 62 0.00 -5.58 4.41
C HIS A 62 0.49 -5.20 3.02
N ILE A 63 1.80 -5.16 2.80
CA ILE A 63 2.38 -4.88 1.46
C ILE A 63 2.07 -6.01 0.49
N SER A 64 2.19 -7.27 0.92
CA SER A 64 1.86 -8.42 0.07
C SER A 64 0.39 -8.39 -0.35
N ASN A 65 -0.52 -8.14 0.59
CA ASN A 65 -1.95 -8.08 0.32
C ASN A 65 -2.31 -6.87 -0.56
N ILE A 66 -1.70 -5.70 -0.35
CA ILE A 66 -1.86 -4.52 -1.23
C ILE A 66 -1.46 -4.84 -2.68
N ASN A 67 -0.30 -5.46 -2.89
CA ASN A 67 0.15 -5.82 -4.25
C ASN A 67 -0.76 -6.84 -4.91
N ARG A 68 -1.22 -7.85 -4.17
CA ARG A 68 -2.20 -8.81 -4.67
C ARG A 68 -3.54 -8.14 -5.00
N GLY A 69 -4.02 -7.22 -4.14
CA GLY A 69 -5.24 -6.46 -4.38
C GLY A 69 -5.17 -5.58 -5.62
N LEU A 70 -3.99 -5.04 -5.97
CA LEU A 70 -3.80 -4.32 -7.24
C LEU A 70 -4.06 -5.24 -8.43
N GLU A 71 -3.53 -6.46 -8.41
CA GLU A 71 -3.77 -7.46 -9.46
C GLU A 71 -5.24 -7.87 -9.55
N GLU A 72 -5.93 -7.98 -8.42
CA GLU A 72 -7.35 -8.35 -8.38
C GLU A 72 -8.28 -7.24 -8.92
N ILE A 73 -7.98 -5.97 -8.65
CA ILE A 73 -8.80 -4.84 -9.15
C ILE A 73 -8.50 -4.52 -10.63
N TYR A 74 -7.23 -4.53 -11.03
CA TYR A 74 -6.79 -3.98 -12.32
C TYR A 74 -6.32 -5.04 -13.32
N GLY A 75 -6.29 -6.31 -12.92
CA GLY A 75 -5.72 -7.41 -13.70
C GLY A 75 -4.20 -7.32 -13.84
N PRO A 76 -3.55 -8.37 -14.38
CA PRO A 76 -2.08 -8.49 -14.37
C PRO A 76 -1.37 -7.36 -15.13
N ARG A 77 -1.96 -6.86 -16.23
CA ARG A 77 -1.37 -5.77 -17.02
C ARG A 77 -1.56 -4.40 -16.37
N GLY A 78 -2.77 -4.11 -15.89
CA GLY A 78 -3.10 -2.85 -15.24
C GLY A 78 -2.34 -2.69 -13.92
N ALA A 79 -2.30 -3.76 -13.12
CA ALA A 79 -1.58 -3.80 -11.86
C ALA A 79 -0.08 -3.61 -12.05
N ARG A 80 0.55 -4.24 -13.06
CA ARG A 80 1.97 -4.01 -13.36
C ARG A 80 2.26 -2.54 -13.69
N GLY A 81 1.41 -1.91 -14.50
CA GLY A 81 1.54 -0.49 -14.83
C GLY A 81 1.42 0.42 -13.59
N LEU A 82 0.46 0.12 -12.72
CA LEU A 82 0.25 0.83 -11.46
C LEU A 82 1.42 0.62 -10.49
N ALA A 83 1.90 -0.62 -10.32
CA ALA A 83 3.01 -0.95 -9.44
C ALA A 83 4.30 -0.24 -9.88
N LEU A 84 4.57 -0.16 -11.19
CA LEU A 84 5.75 0.56 -11.71
C LEU A 84 5.66 2.07 -11.47
N ARG A 85 4.48 2.69 -11.68
CA ARG A 85 4.28 4.12 -11.38
C ARG A 85 4.33 4.38 -9.87
N GLY A 86 3.69 3.52 -9.09
CA GLY A 86 3.72 3.52 -7.63
C GLY A 86 5.14 3.44 -7.10
N GLY A 87 5.95 2.50 -7.58
CA GLY A 87 7.36 2.37 -7.20
C GLY A 87 8.19 3.63 -7.49
N ARG A 88 8.00 4.25 -8.67
CA ARG A 88 8.66 5.53 -9.01
C ARG A 88 8.22 6.67 -8.06
N ALA A 89 6.93 6.76 -7.77
CA ALA A 89 6.39 7.74 -6.83
C ALA A 89 6.89 7.52 -5.41
N ILE A 90 6.96 6.26 -4.94
CA ILE A 90 7.52 5.87 -3.63
C ILE A 90 8.96 6.32 -3.53
N PHE A 91 9.78 6.01 -4.54
CA PHE A 91 11.20 6.39 -4.56
C PHE A 91 11.38 7.91 -4.55
N SER A 92 10.65 8.63 -5.42
CA SER A 92 10.74 10.09 -5.49
C SER A 92 10.31 10.76 -4.18
N ARG A 93 9.25 10.25 -3.55
CA ARG A 93 8.78 10.74 -2.25
C ARG A 93 9.76 10.40 -1.14
N GLY A 94 10.24 9.15 -1.09
CA GLY A 94 11.18 8.68 -0.07
C GLY A 94 12.49 9.47 -0.03
N LEU A 95 12.98 9.97 -1.17
CA LEU A 95 14.16 10.84 -1.22
C LEU A 95 13.94 12.25 -0.64
N ARG A 96 12.70 12.66 -0.39
CA ARG A 96 12.35 14.00 0.11
C ARG A 96 12.00 14.02 1.61
N GLN A 97 12.11 12.88 2.28
CA GLN A 97 11.58 12.62 3.63
C GLN A 97 12.65 12.67 4.71
#